data_AF-A0A099UGZ5-F1
#
_entry.id   AF-A0A099UGZ5-F1
#
_cell.length_a   1.000
_cell.length_b   1.000
_cell.length_c   1.000
_cell.angle_alpha   90.00
_cell.angle_beta   90.00
_cell.angle_gamma   90.00
#
_symmetry.space_group_name_H-M   'P 1'
#
loop_
_entity.id
_entity.type
_entity.pdbx_description
1 polymer ?
#
loop_
_entity_poly.entity_id
_entity_poly.type
_entity_poly.pdbx_seq_one_letter_code
_entity_poly.pdbx_strand_id
1 'polypeptide(L)'
;MKKLLILTLLGFASFAFADAPAQFKKCIACHGPDAKKVAPGSKGDVTIAGMAKENLLKKLKGYKAKTENNGGSAAIMYGQMANVSDSDIEVLADYISKLPK
;
A
#
# COMPACT_ATOMS: atom_id res chain seq x y z
N MET A 1 52.91 -19.37 -3.96
CA MET A 1 51.88 -19.74 -2.98
C MET A 1 50.77 -18.69 -3.04
N LYS A 2 49.62 -19.09 -3.59
CA LYS A 2 48.39 -18.28 -3.65
C LYS A 2 47.97 -17.90 -2.23
N LYS A 3 47.75 -16.60 -1.97
CA LYS A 3 46.79 -16.19 -0.93
C LYS A 3 45.77 -15.27 -1.60
N LEU A 4 44.57 -15.83 -1.66
CA LEU A 4 43.36 -15.35 -2.31
C LEU A 4 42.97 -13.94 -1.83
N LEU A 5 42.62 -13.11 -2.81
CA LEU A 5 41.50 -12.18 -2.77
C LEU A 5 40.28 -12.82 -2.10
N ILE A 6 39.73 -12.22 -1.03
CA ILE A 6 38.29 -12.26 -0.77
C ILE A 6 37.83 -10.87 -0.32
N LEU A 7 37.25 -10.20 -1.30
CA LEU A 7 36.30 -9.10 -1.26
C LEU A 7 35.14 -9.44 -0.29
N THR A 8 34.91 -8.61 0.73
CA THR A 8 33.60 -8.57 1.42
C THR A 8 33.18 -7.11 1.57
N LEU A 9 32.71 -6.54 0.45
CA LEU A 9 31.83 -5.38 0.49
C LEU A 9 30.49 -5.88 1.04
N LEU A 10 30.27 -5.72 2.35
CA LEU A 10 28.97 -5.92 2.96
C LEU A 10 28.11 -4.69 2.60
N GLY A 11 27.56 -4.71 1.38
CA GLY A 11 26.59 -3.74 0.93
C GLY A 11 25.30 -3.92 1.72
N PHE A 12 25.18 -3.23 2.85
CA PHE A 12 23.91 -3.01 3.50
C PHE A 12 23.11 -2.08 2.58
N ALA A 13 22.40 -2.66 1.62
CA ALA A 13 21.40 -1.95 0.83
C ALA A 13 20.33 -1.46 1.82
N SER A 14 20.54 -0.26 2.34
CA SER A 14 19.52 0.48 3.05
C SER A 14 18.47 0.80 2.00
N PHE A 15 17.48 -0.08 1.86
CA PHE A 15 16.23 0.25 1.20
C PHE A 15 15.61 1.35 2.07
N ALA A 16 15.93 2.59 1.74
CA ALA A 16 15.27 3.75 2.30
C ALA A 16 13.81 3.67 1.84
N PHE A 17 12.96 3.05 2.66
CA PHE A 17 11.52 3.24 2.53
C PHE A 17 11.28 4.72 2.75
N ALA A 18 10.74 5.39 1.74
CA ALA A 18 10.25 6.74 1.90
C ALA A 18 9.27 6.76 3.09
N ASP A 19 9.37 7.79 3.93
CA ASP A 19 8.45 7.95 5.06
C ASP A 19 7.00 7.86 4.58
N ALA A 20 6.16 7.16 5.37
CA ALA A 20 4.77 6.98 5.03
C ALA A 20 4.05 8.34 4.89
N PRO A 21 3.33 8.59 3.79
CA PRO A 21 2.53 9.80 3.63
C PRO A 21 1.57 9.99 4.80
N ALA A 22 1.31 11.23 5.18
CA ALA A 22 0.43 11.53 6.32
C ALA A 22 -0.95 10.86 6.20
N GLN A 23 -1.51 10.79 4.99
CA GLN A 23 -2.80 10.14 4.76
C GLN A 23 -2.76 8.63 4.91
N PHE A 24 -1.62 7.98 4.68
CA PHE A 24 -1.50 6.53 4.85
C PHE A 24 -1.70 6.11 6.31
N LYS A 25 -1.42 6.99 7.28
CA LYS A 25 -1.64 6.73 8.71
C LYS A 25 -3.08 6.31 9.03
N LYS A 26 -4.08 6.79 8.26
CA LYS A 26 -5.48 6.39 8.42
C LYS A 26 -5.77 4.98 7.91
N CYS A 27 -4.99 4.49 6.95
CA CYS A 27 -5.11 3.16 6.36
C CYS A 27 -4.60 2.07 7.33
N ILE A 28 -3.62 2.42 8.17
CA ILE A 28 -2.88 1.47 9.04
C ILE A 28 -3.80 0.73 10.00
N ALA A 29 -4.82 1.38 10.54
CA ALA A 29 -5.71 0.77 11.53
C ALA A 29 -6.36 -0.54 11.02
N CYS A 30 -6.65 -0.62 9.72
CA CYS A 30 -7.27 -1.79 9.10
C CYS A 30 -6.30 -2.60 8.25
N HIS A 31 -5.39 -1.95 7.51
CA HIS A 31 -4.48 -2.60 6.55
C HIS A 31 -3.08 -2.92 7.12
N GLY A 32 -2.78 -2.47 8.34
CA GLY A 32 -1.46 -2.63 8.96
C GLY A 32 -0.45 -1.57 8.49
N PRO A 33 0.69 -1.46 9.20
CA PRO A 33 1.71 -0.44 8.92
C PRO A 33 2.43 -0.65 7.58
N ASP A 34 2.39 -1.87 7.05
CA ASP A 34 3.01 -2.29 5.79
C ASP A 34 1.97 -2.68 4.72
N ALA A 35 0.68 -2.42 4.97
CA ALA A 35 -0.42 -2.79 4.11
C ALA A 35 -0.59 -4.31 3.83
N LYS A 36 0.04 -5.17 4.64
CA LYS A 36 0.00 -6.65 4.50
C LYS A 36 -1.10 -7.33 5.31
N LYS A 37 -1.92 -6.56 6.04
CA LYS A 37 -3.06 -7.13 6.75
C LYS A 37 -4.27 -7.22 5.82
N VAL A 38 -4.94 -8.37 5.83
CA VAL A 38 -6.29 -8.50 5.26
C VAL A 38 -7.23 -7.65 6.12
N ALA A 39 -7.74 -6.56 5.53
CA ALA A 39 -8.58 -5.62 6.26
C ALA A 39 -9.93 -6.25 6.65
N PRO A 40 -10.49 -5.89 7.83
CA PRO A 40 -11.82 -6.35 8.23
C PRO A 40 -12.87 -6.04 7.17
N GLY A 41 -13.73 -7.01 6.86
CA GLY A 41 -14.77 -6.87 5.84
C GLY A 41 -14.25 -6.98 4.40
N SER A 42 -12.95 -7.18 4.17
CA SER A 42 -12.45 -7.57 2.84
C SER A 42 -12.93 -8.98 2.46
N LYS A 43 -13.09 -9.23 1.16
CA LYS A 43 -13.41 -10.56 0.62
C LYS A 43 -12.21 -11.13 -0.11
N GLY A 44 -11.93 -12.41 0.16
CA GLY A 44 -10.71 -13.08 -0.28
C GLY A 44 -9.51 -12.57 0.52
N ASP A 45 -8.48 -13.42 0.67
CA ASP A 45 -7.24 -13.12 1.40
C ASP A 45 -6.37 -12.11 0.63
N VAL A 46 -6.93 -10.93 0.37
CA VAL A 46 -6.36 -9.88 -0.48
C VAL A 46 -5.82 -8.76 0.40
N THR A 47 -4.54 -8.48 0.24
CA THR A 47 -3.83 -7.33 0.82
C THR A 47 -3.64 -6.24 -0.25
N ILE A 48 -3.23 -5.04 0.16
CA ILE A 48 -3.02 -3.92 -0.78
C ILE A 48 -1.54 -3.59 -0.99
N ALA A 49 -0.64 -4.11 -0.16
CA ALA A 49 0.81 -3.92 -0.32
C ALA A 49 1.29 -4.37 -1.71
N GLY A 50 2.03 -3.50 -2.40
CA GLY A 50 2.62 -3.79 -3.71
C GLY A 50 1.61 -4.02 -4.83
N MET A 51 0.33 -3.68 -4.63
CA MET A 51 -0.67 -3.72 -5.70
C MET A 51 -0.31 -2.70 -6.77
N ALA A 52 -0.53 -3.04 -8.05
CA ALA A 52 -0.24 -2.13 -9.16
C ALA A 52 -0.92 -0.76 -8.94
N LYS A 53 -0.18 0.32 -9.21
CA LYS A 53 -0.62 1.69 -8.96
C LYS A 53 -1.96 2.00 -9.64
N GLU A 54 -2.12 1.56 -10.88
CA GLU A 54 -3.34 1.79 -11.68
C GLU A 54 -4.56 1.12 -11.04
N ASN A 55 -4.36 -0.08 -10.47
CA ASN A 55 -5.42 -0.79 -9.75
C ASN A 55 -5.78 -0.09 -8.44
N LEU A 56 -4.79 0.42 -7.71
CA LEU A 56 -5.02 1.21 -6.50
C LEU A 56 -5.77 2.50 -6.82
N LEU A 57 -5.38 3.22 -7.87
CA LEU A 57 -6.08 4.43 -8.32
C LEU A 57 -7.54 4.14 -8.66
N LYS A 58 -7.79 3.11 -9.47
CA LYS A 58 -9.14 2.67 -9.82
C LYS A 58 -9.97 2.40 -8.58
N LYS A 59 -9.43 1.60 -7.65
CA LYS A 59 -10.14 1.19 -6.43
C LYS A 59 -10.40 2.35 -5.49
N LEU A 60 -9.39 3.18 -5.20
CA LEU A 60 -9.53 4.33 -4.30
C LEU A 60 -10.51 5.37 -4.84
N LYS A 61 -10.43 5.71 -6.14
CA LYS A 61 -11.40 6.60 -6.80
C LYS A 61 -12.80 5.98 -6.83
N GLY A 62 -12.90 4.69 -7.12
CA GLY A 62 -14.16 3.97 -7.12
C GLY A 62 -14.81 3.89 -5.73
N TYR A 63 -14.04 3.69 -4.66
CA TYR A 63 -14.56 3.73 -3.29
C TYR A 63 -15.04 5.14 -2.91
N LYS A 64 -14.30 6.18 -3.28
CA LYS A 64 -14.73 7.58 -3.11
C LYS A 64 -16.05 7.87 -3.85
N ALA A 65 -16.17 7.38 -5.08
CA ALA A 65 -17.36 7.53 -5.91
C ALA A 65 -18.49 6.54 -5.59
N LYS A 66 -18.28 5.62 -4.63
CA LYS A 66 -19.19 4.53 -4.27
C LYS A 66 -19.54 3.57 -5.42
N THR A 67 -18.62 3.39 -6.37
CA THR A 67 -18.76 2.50 -7.53
C THR A 67 -17.91 1.23 -7.43
N GLU A 68 -16.87 1.21 -6.61
CA GLU A 68 -16.02 0.02 -6.40
C GLU A 68 -16.62 -0.91 -5.34
N ASN A 69 -16.71 -2.21 -5.65
CA ASN A 69 -17.11 -3.22 -4.70
C ASN A 69 -16.29 -4.50 -4.92
N ASN A 70 -15.51 -4.91 -3.92
CA ASN A 70 -14.72 -6.15 -3.96
C ASN A 70 -15.51 -7.39 -3.51
N GLY A 71 -16.82 -7.27 -3.31
CA GLY A 71 -17.72 -8.30 -2.78
C GLY A 71 -17.71 -8.41 -1.24
N GLY A 72 -16.93 -7.58 -0.56
CA GLY A 72 -16.93 -7.44 0.91
C GLY A 72 -17.77 -6.25 1.38
N SER A 73 -17.41 -5.71 2.54
CA SER A 73 -18.06 -4.54 3.17
C SER A 73 -17.58 -3.22 2.57
N ALA A 74 -17.85 -2.98 1.28
CA ALA A 74 -17.42 -1.78 0.55
C ALA A 74 -17.85 -0.45 1.20
N ALA A 75 -18.99 -0.45 1.91
CA ALA A 75 -19.49 0.71 2.66
C ALA A 75 -18.49 1.28 3.68
N ILE A 76 -17.62 0.44 4.26
CA ILE A 76 -16.56 0.89 5.16
C ILE A 76 -15.58 1.79 4.40
N MET A 77 -15.10 1.31 3.24
CA MET A 77 -14.16 2.06 2.42
C MET A 77 -14.79 3.30 1.77
N TYR A 78 -16.11 3.30 1.49
CA TYR A 78 -16.80 4.52 1.07
C TYR A 78 -16.69 5.62 2.11
N GLY A 79 -16.86 5.29 3.39
CA GLY A 79 -16.69 6.25 4.50
C GLY A 79 -15.24 6.73 4.63
N GLN A 80 -14.27 5.81 4.54
CA GLN A 80 -12.85 6.17 4.65
C GLN A 80 -12.37 7.09 3.52
N MET A 81 -12.88 6.89 2.30
CA MET A 81 -12.45 7.64 1.13
C MET A 81 -13.25 8.93 0.88
N ALA A 82 -14.36 9.15 1.60
CA ALA A 82 -15.26 10.28 1.36
C ALA A 82 -14.56 11.65 1.38
N ASN A 83 -13.59 11.83 2.28
CA ASN A 83 -12.89 13.10 2.49
C ASN A 83 -11.42 13.08 2.03
N VAL A 84 -11.02 12.09 1.23
CA VAL A 84 -9.66 12.02 0.67
C VAL A 84 -9.63 12.79 -0.64
N SER A 85 -8.68 13.73 -0.77
CA SER A 85 -8.54 14.53 -1.99
C SER A 85 -8.01 13.68 -3.16
N ASP A 86 -8.21 14.13 -4.40
CA ASP A 86 -7.72 13.36 -5.56
C ASP A 86 -6.20 13.34 -5.62
N SER A 87 -5.52 14.40 -5.17
CA SER A 87 -4.07 14.41 -5.02
C SER A 87 -3.59 13.41 -3.98
N ASP A 88 -4.30 13.29 -2.84
CA ASP A 88 -3.96 12.30 -1.82
C ASP A 88 -4.18 10.87 -2.31
N ILE A 89 -5.19 10.63 -3.17
CA ILE A 89 -5.39 9.33 -3.80
C ILE A 89 -4.19 8.95 -4.66
N GLU A 90 -3.66 9.88 -5.45
CA GLU A 90 -2.46 9.65 -6.27
C GLU A 90 -1.23 9.33 -5.40
N VAL A 91 -1.05 10.07 -4.30
CA VAL A 91 0.04 9.83 -3.34
C VAL A 91 -0.11 8.46 -2.67
N LEU A 92 -1.31 8.10 -2.21
CA LEU A 92 -1.59 6.82 -1.58
C LEU A 92 -1.34 5.66 -2.54
N ALA A 93 -1.86 5.74 -3.76
CA ALA A 93 -1.67 4.71 -4.77
C ALA A 93 -0.20 4.52 -5.14
N ASP A 94 0.54 5.62 -5.32
CA ASP A 94 1.98 5.57 -5.59
C ASP A 94 2.74 4.90 -4.44
N TYR A 95 2.51 5.35 -3.20
CA TYR A 95 3.17 4.81 -2.03
C TYR A 95 2.89 3.32 -1.81
N ILE A 96 1.60 2.94 -1.79
CA ILE A 96 1.17 1.57 -1.52
C ILE A 96 1.71 0.61 -2.60
N SER A 97 1.77 1.06 -3.87
CA SER A 97 2.28 0.25 -4.98
C SER A 97 3.76 -0.12 -4.87
N LYS A 98 4.54 0.67 -4.10
CA LYS A 98 5.97 0.48 -3.88
C LYS A 98 6.26 -0.32 -2.60
N LEU A 99 5.24 -0.63 -1.81
CA LEU A 99 5.40 -1.50 -0.65
C LEU A 99 5.72 -2.94 -1.09
N PRO A 100 6.52 -3.69 -0.32
CA PRO A 100 6.79 -5.09 -0.64
C PRO A 100 5.50 -5.89 -0.54
N LYS A 101 5.26 -6.81 -1.48
CA LYS A 101 4.19 -7.80 -1.35
C LYS A 101 4.45 -8.73 -0.18
#